data_AF-A0A9D6TYZ8-F1
#
_entry.id   AF-A0A9D6TYZ8-F1
#
_cell.length_a   1.000
_cell.length_b   1.000
_cell.length_c   1.000
_cell.angle_alpha   90.00
_cell.angle_beta   90.00
_cell.angle_gamma   90.00
#
_symmetry.space_group_name_H-M   'P 1'
#
loop_
_entity.id
_entity.type
_entity.pdbx_description
1 polymer ?
#
loop_
_entity_poly.entity_id
_entity_poly.type
_entity_poly.pdbx_seq_one_letter_code
_entity_poly.pdbx_strand_id
1 'polypeptide(L)'
;AVRRHAGEYFGSLISRARARGELRPGVSEPAARFLLDAVFDRFLQAVAVPYLDVTFNLHQAPEETIHRRIRELIDLLREGLAA
;
A
#
# COMPACT_ATOMS: atom_id res chain seq x y z
N ALA A 1 -19.08 4.14 -1.79
CA ALA A 1 -18.89 4.27 -0.33
C ALA A 1 -17.52 3.75 0.11
N VAL A 2 -17.22 2.46 -0.07
CA VAL A 2 -15.97 1.82 0.40
C VAL A 2 -14.68 2.56 -0.02
N ARG A 3 -14.53 2.93 -1.30
CA ARG A 3 -13.35 3.66 -1.80
C ARG A 3 -13.17 5.04 -1.15
N ARG A 4 -14.26 5.75 -0.89
CA ARG A 4 -14.20 7.05 -0.21
C ARG A 4 -13.68 6.90 1.22
N HIS A 5 -14.19 5.89 1.94
CA HIS A 5 -13.77 5.59 3.31
C HIS A 5 -12.31 5.11 3.38
N ALA A 6 -11.86 4.29 2.43
CA ALA A 6 -10.46 3.90 2.32
C ALA A 6 -9.55 5.13 2.14
N GLY A 7 -9.96 6.07 1.28
CA GLY A 7 -9.24 7.32 1.09
C GLY A 7 -9.20 8.19 2.36
N GLU A 8 -10.33 8.39 3.04
CA GLU A 8 -10.42 9.13 4.32
C GLU A 8 -9.50 8.49 5.38
N TYR A 9 -9.51 7.15 5.46
CA TYR A 9 -8.67 6.39 6.37
C TYR A 9 -7.17 6.57 6.06
N PHE A 10 -6.74 6.41 4.82
CA PHE A 10 -5.33 6.63 4.42
C PHE A 10 -4.87 8.07 4.68
N GLY A 11 -5.73 9.06 4.41
CA GLY A 11 -5.44 10.45 4.77
C GLY A 11 -5.18 10.62 6.26
N SER A 12 -6.03 10.02 7.11
CA SER A 12 -5.84 10.08 8.57
C SER A 12 -4.53 9.43 9.05
N LEU A 13 -4.10 8.34 8.40
CA LEU A 13 -2.84 7.66 8.74
C LEU A 13 -1.63 8.53 8.37
N ILE A 14 -1.62 9.08 7.16
CA ILE A 14 -0.52 9.93 6.67
C ILE A 14 -0.39 11.18 7.53
N SER A 15 -1.52 11.83 7.86
CA SER A 15 -1.54 13.00 8.73
C SER A 15 -0.94 12.71 10.12
N ARG A 16 -1.31 11.57 10.74
CA ARG A 16 -0.73 11.14 12.02
C ARG A 16 0.75 10.83 11.93
N ALA A 17 1.18 10.10 10.90
CA ALA A 17 2.58 9.76 10.69
C ALA A 17 3.44 11.03 10.51
N ARG A 18 2.94 12.00 9.74
CA ARG A 18 3.57 13.32 9.58
C ARG A 18 3.68 14.06 10.92
N ALA A 19 2.61 14.11 11.71
CA ALA A 19 2.61 14.78 13.00
C ALA A 19 3.61 14.17 14.01
N ARG A 20 3.91 12.88 13.86
CA ARG A 20 4.89 12.15 14.69
C ARG A 20 6.31 12.17 14.16
N GLY A 21 6.55 12.78 13.00
CA GLY A 21 7.86 12.76 12.34
C GLY A 21 8.25 11.40 11.77
N GLU A 22 7.28 10.50 11.53
CA GLU A 22 7.51 9.16 10.97
C GLU A 22 7.69 9.20 9.44
N LEU A 23 7.32 10.30 8.78
CA LEU A 23 7.48 10.50 7.34
C LEU A 23 8.69 11.37 7.03
N ARG A 24 9.48 10.97 6.02
CA ARG A 24 10.65 11.75 5.60
C ARG A 24 10.25 13.18 5.17
N PRO A 25 11.13 14.16 5.35
CA PRO A 25 10.89 15.53 4.90
C PRO A 25 10.56 15.60 3.40
N GLY A 26 9.60 16.46 3.03
CA GLY A 26 9.23 16.69 1.63
C GLY A 26 8.25 15.69 1.02
N VAL A 27 7.81 14.64 1.74
CA VAL A 27 6.75 13.74 1.23
C VAL A 27 5.44 14.49 1.05
N SER A 28 4.94 14.55 -0.18
CA SER A 28 3.62 15.07 -0.51
C SER A 28 2.53 14.13 0.02
N GLU A 29 1.65 14.65 0.87
CA GLU A 29 0.52 13.89 1.41
C GLU A 29 -0.45 13.37 0.31
N PRO A 30 -0.85 14.20 -0.69
CA PRO A 30 -1.61 13.70 -1.83
C PRO A 30 -0.94 12.54 -2.57
N ALA A 31 0.38 12.62 -2.78
CA ALA A 31 1.13 11.57 -3.46
C ALA A 31 1.21 10.28 -2.63
N ALA A 32 1.49 10.39 -1.33
CA ALA A 32 1.52 9.23 -0.43
C ALA A 32 0.15 8.54 -0.35
N ARG A 33 -0.94 9.33 -0.30
CA ARG A 33 -2.31 8.78 -0.29
C ARG A 33 -2.64 8.06 -1.59
N PHE A 34 -2.31 8.67 -2.73
CA PHE A 34 -2.49 8.05 -4.03
C PHE A 34 -1.72 6.72 -4.14
N LEU A 35 -0.46 6.72 -3.68
CA LEU A 35 0.38 5.52 -3.71
C LEU A 35 -0.22 4.38 -2.87
N LEU A 36 -0.66 4.67 -1.63
CA LEU A 36 -1.28 3.65 -0.78
C LEU A 36 -2.55 3.08 -1.42
N ASP A 37 -3.44 3.92 -1.92
CA ASP A 37 -4.67 3.44 -2.58
C ASP A 37 -4.35 2.59 -3.83
N ALA A 38 -3.38 3.01 -4.64
CA ALA A 38 -2.94 2.28 -5.82
C ALA A 38 -2.34 0.90 -5.48
N VAL A 39 -1.51 0.83 -4.44
CA VAL A 39 -0.90 -0.44 -3.99
C VAL A 39 -1.99 -1.40 -3.49
N PHE A 40 -2.90 -0.93 -2.63
CA PHE A 40 -3.99 -1.76 -2.11
C PHE A 40 -4.89 -2.29 -3.23
N ASP A 41 -5.31 -1.41 -4.14
CA ASP A 41 -6.16 -1.80 -5.26
C ASP A 41 -5.48 -2.81 -6.18
N ARG A 42 -4.24 -2.51 -6.55
CA ARG A 42 -3.49 -3.35 -7.49
C ARG A 42 -3.20 -4.73 -6.91
N PHE A 43 -2.93 -4.81 -5.60
CA PHE A 43 -2.73 -6.05 -4.88
C PHE A 43 -4.02 -6.89 -4.87
N LEU A 44 -5.17 -6.27 -4.56
CA LEU A 44 -6.45 -6.96 -4.55
C LEU A 44 -6.82 -7.49 -5.95
N GLN A 45 -6.59 -6.70 -7.00
CA GLN A 45 -6.80 -7.12 -8.38
C GLN A 45 -5.93 -8.32 -8.76
N ALA A 46 -4.66 -8.32 -8.35
CA ALA A 46 -3.72 -9.41 -8.62
C ALA A 46 -4.12 -10.72 -7.92
N VAL A 47 -4.63 -10.65 -6.69
CA VAL A 47 -5.17 -11.82 -5.97
C VAL A 47 -6.43 -12.36 -6.66
N ALA A 48 -7.33 -11.47 -7.08
CA ALA A 48 -8.64 -11.84 -7.61
C ALA A 48 -8.60 -12.36 -9.06
N VAL A 49 -7.70 -11.82 -9.89
CA VAL A 49 -7.71 -12.03 -11.34
C VAL A 49 -6.31 -12.43 -11.81
N PRO A 50 -6.04 -13.72 -12.08
CA PRO A 50 -4.68 -14.22 -12.30
C PRO A 50 -3.93 -13.55 -13.47
N TYR A 51 -4.60 -13.20 -14.57
CA TYR A 51 -3.96 -12.52 -15.70
C TYR A 51 -3.62 -11.05 -15.42
N LEU A 52 -4.15 -10.47 -14.34
CA LEU A 52 -3.70 -9.17 -13.83
C LEU A 52 -2.48 -9.31 -12.92
N ASP A 53 -1.98 -10.51 -12.64
CA ASP A 53 -0.74 -10.69 -11.90
C ASP A 53 0.35 -11.32 -12.77
N VAL A 54 1.21 -10.46 -13.31
CA VAL A 54 2.39 -10.86 -14.10
C VAL A 54 3.68 -10.85 -13.27
N THR A 55 3.58 -10.67 -11.95
CA THR A 55 4.75 -10.45 -11.08
C THR A 55 4.74 -11.35 -9.84
N PHE A 56 3.77 -11.17 -8.95
CA PHE A 56 3.79 -11.74 -7.61
C PHE A 56 3.23 -13.16 -7.52
N ASN A 57 2.49 -13.60 -8.54
CA ASN A 57 1.83 -14.90 -8.61
C ASN A 57 0.93 -15.16 -7.39
N LEU A 58 0.05 -14.21 -7.06
CA LEU A 58 -0.78 -14.16 -5.86
C LEU A 58 -2.05 -14.99 -5.97
N HIS A 59 -2.55 -15.22 -7.19
CA HIS A 59 -3.77 -15.99 -7.37
C HIS A 59 -3.57 -17.44 -6.89
N GLN A 60 -4.40 -17.86 -5.93
CA GLN A 60 -4.31 -19.18 -5.27
C GLN A 60 -2.94 -19.47 -4.60
N ALA A 61 -2.14 -18.44 -4.33
CA ALA A 61 -0.88 -18.61 -3.62
C ALA A 61 -1.13 -19.05 -2.16
N PRO A 62 -0.22 -19.86 -1.58
CA PRO A 62 -0.25 -20.15 -0.15
C PRO A 62 -0.17 -18.86 0.69
N GLU A 63 -0.78 -18.88 1.87
CA GLU A 63 -0.82 -17.74 2.79
C GLU A 63 0.59 -17.20 3.10
N GLU A 64 1.57 -18.08 3.25
CA GLU A 64 2.97 -17.71 3.49
C GLU A 64 3.55 -16.89 2.34
N THR A 65 3.18 -17.21 1.11
CA THR A 65 3.61 -16.46 -0.08
C THR A 65 2.96 -15.09 -0.10
N ILE A 66 1.66 -15.00 0.18
CA ILE A 66 0.93 -13.72 0.25
C ILE A 66 1.56 -12.83 1.33
N HIS A 67 1.80 -13.36 2.53
CA HIS A 67 2.42 -12.63 3.63
C HIS A 67 3.84 -12.17 3.31
N ARG A 68 4.63 -12.99 2.62
CA ARG A 68 5.97 -12.57 2.14
C ARG A 68 5.87 -11.37 1.19
N ARG A 69 4.98 -11.40 0.19
CA ARG A 69 4.82 -10.29 -0.77
C ARG A 69 4.30 -9.02 -0.10
N ILE A 70 3.43 -9.14 0.89
CA ILE A 70 2.98 -8.00 1.70
C ILE A 70 4.16 -7.36 2.43
N ARG A 71 5.06 -8.15 3.04
CA ARG A 71 6.25 -7.61 3.71
C ARG A 71 7.17 -6.88 2.74
N GLU A 72 7.45 -7.48 1.58
CA GLU A 72 8.27 -6.85 0.53
C GLU A 72 7.70 -5.48 0.11
N LEU A 73 6.39 -5.36 -0.07
CA LEU A 73 5.73 -4.09 -0.37
C LEU A 73 5.83 -3.09 0.78
N ILE A 74 5.68 -3.54 2.03
CA ILE A 74 5.81 -2.68 3.21
C ILE A 74 7.24 -2.15 3.32
N ASP A 75 8.25 -2.98 3.07
CA ASP A 75 9.66 -2.60 3.14
C ASP A 75 9.97 -1.52 2.07
N LEU A 76 9.52 -1.72 0.83
CA LEU A 76 9.65 -0.71 -0.24
C LEU A 76 8.94 0.61 0.11
N LEU A 77 7.75 0.55 0.71
CA LEU A 77 7.04 1.75 1.16
C LEU A 77 7.79 2.45 2.29
N ARG A 78 8.40 1.70 3.22
CA ARG A 78 9.21 2.26 4.30
C ARG A 78 10.46 2.95 3.75
N GLU A 79 11.19 2.31 2.85
CA GLU A 79 12.35 2.92 2.16
C GLU A 79 11.96 4.21 1.44
N GLY A 80 10.76 4.25 0.85
CA GLY A 80 10.25 5.41 0.12
C GLY A 80 9.62 6.52 0.97
N LEU A 81 9.14 6.23 2.18
CA LEU A 81 8.29 7.17 2.94
C LEU A 81 8.80 7.45 4.36
N ALA A 82 9.51 6.52 5.00
CA ALA A 82 9.92 6.65 6.39
C ALA A 82 11.06 7.67 6.54
N ALA A 83 11.04 8.41 7.65
CA ALA A 83 12.08 9.36 8.06
C ALA A 83 13.35 8.67 8.58
#